data_AF-A0A257WTK1-F1
#
_entry.id   AF-A0A257WTK1-F1
#
_cell.length_a   1.000
_cell.length_b   1.000
_cell.length_c   1.000
_cell.angle_alpha   90.00
_cell.angle_beta   90.00
_cell.angle_gamma   90.00
#
_symmetry.space_group_name_H-M   'P 1'
#
loop_
_entity.id
_entity.type
_entity.pdbx_description
1 polymer ?
#
loop_
_entity_poly.entity_id
_entity_poly.type
_entity_poly.pdbx_seq_one_letter_code
_entity_poly.pdbx_strand_id
1 'polypeptide(L)'
;MTAAAAGTTALAVGDGRGALALAKSGDVAADFSAVGGTAAMKTSLLRYAADFSGTIARKAAAAESRKDAAEAVAIEVDTQRQAQEGVNLDEELINLTTYQQAFNASARLIQATKDMFDVLTNMI
;
A
#
# COMPACT_ATOMS: atom_id res chain seq x y z
N MET A 1 -14.42 -5.68 -51.16
CA MET A 1 -15.20 -6.80 -51.73
C MET A 1 -15.21 -6.62 -53.24
N THR A 2 -14.49 -7.46 -53.98
CA THR A 2 -14.65 -7.54 -55.44
C THR A 2 -15.92 -8.34 -55.69
N ALA A 3 -17.05 -7.63 -55.88
CA ALA A 3 -18.28 -8.27 -56.30
C ALA A 3 -18.03 -8.94 -57.67
N ALA A 4 -18.33 -10.23 -57.75
CA ALA A 4 -18.25 -10.97 -59.01
C ALA A 4 -19.22 -10.33 -60.02
N ALA A 5 -18.75 -10.05 -61.24
CA ALA A 5 -19.59 -9.48 -62.29
C ALA A 5 -20.77 -10.42 -62.60
N ALA A 6 -21.91 -9.84 -62.97
CA ALA A 6 -23.13 -10.59 -63.26
C ALA A 6 -22.85 -11.72 -64.28
N GLY A 7 -23.14 -12.97 -63.90
CA GLY A 7 -22.89 -14.17 -64.71
C GLY A 7 -21.67 -15.00 -64.32
N THR A 8 -20.89 -14.61 -63.31
CA THR A 8 -19.79 -15.43 -62.78
C THR A 8 -20.11 -16.01 -61.41
N THR A 9 -19.79 -17.28 -61.18
CA THR A 9 -20.03 -17.96 -59.92
C THR A 9 -19.23 -17.29 -58.80
N ALA A 10 -19.91 -16.53 -57.93
CA ALA A 10 -19.27 -15.76 -56.87
C ALA A 10 -18.61 -16.65 -55.80
N LEU A 11 -19.15 -17.85 -55.58
CA LEU A 11 -18.67 -18.87 -54.64
C LEU A 11 -18.77 -20.24 -55.31
N ALA A 12 -17.63 -20.93 -55.48
CA ALA A 12 -17.59 -22.30 -55.98
C ALA A 12 -17.61 -23.31 -54.82
N VAL A 13 -18.07 -24.53 -55.06
CA VAL A 13 -17.87 -25.65 -54.11
C VAL A 13 -16.36 -25.83 -53.91
N GLY A 14 -15.90 -25.70 -52.66
CA GLY A 14 -14.46 -25.70 -52.32
C GLY A 14 -13.79 -24.32 -52.25
N ASP A 15 -14.55 -23.22 -52.35
CA ASP A 15 -14.01 -21.86 -52.22
C ASP A 15 -13.60 -21.52 -50.77
N GLY A 16 -12.30 -21.62 -50.50
CA GLY A 16 -11.70 -21.33 -49.20
C GLY A 16 -11.43 -19.85 -48.90
N ARG A 17 -11.81 -18.90 -49.78
CA ARG A 17 -11.51 -17.47 -49.57
C ARG A 17 -12.11 -16.91 -48.29
N GLY A 18 -13.30 -17.39 -47.90
CA GLY A 18 -13.94 -17.03 -46.62
C GLY A 18 -13.15 -17.54 -45.41
N ALA A 19 -12.70 -18.79 -45.44
CA ALA A 19 -11.87 -19.37 -44.38
C ALA A 19 -10.51 -18.65 -44.27
N LEU A 20 -9.90 -18.27 -45.39
CA LEU A 20 -8.66 -17.49 -45.42
C LEU A 20 -8.87 -16.06 -44.89
N ALA A 21 -9.99 -15.42 -45.24
CA ALA A 21 -10.34 -14.09 -44.73
C ALA A 21 -10.58 -14.13 -43.21
N LEU A 22 -11.25 -15.17 -42.71
CA LEU A 22 -11.46 -15.37 -41.29
C LEU A 22 -10.13 -15.63 -40.57
N ALA A 23 -9.27 -16.50 -41.11
CA ALA A 23 -7.95 -16.78 -40.54
C ALA A 23 -7.08 -15.52 -40.44
N LYS A 24 -7.18 -14.61 -41.42
CA LYS A 24 -6.46 -13.33 -41.43
C LYS A 24 -7.15 -12.22 -40.64
N SER A 25 -8.41 -12.40 -40.23
CA SER A 25 -9.20 -11.33 -39.60
C SER A 25 -8.57 -10.81 -38.31
N GLY A 26 -7.85 -11.66 -37.58
CA GLY A 26 -7.12 -11.28 -36.36
C GLY A 26 -5.98 -10.27 -36.59
N ASP A 27 -5.44 -10.22 -37.82
CA ASP A 27 -4.37 -9.31 -38.25
C ASP A 27 -4.91 -8.05 -38.94
N VAL A 28 -6.18 -8.04 -39.32
CA VAL A 28 -6.82 -6.88 -39.95
C VAL A 28 -7.02 -5.80 -38.88
N ALA A 29 -6.57 -4.59 -39.20
CA ALA A 29 -6.77 -3.44 -38.33
C ALA A 29 -8.27 -3.10 -38.22
N ALA A 30 -8.76 -3.06 -36.99
CA ALA A 30 -10.10 -2.60 -36.64
C ALA A 30 -10.01 -1.35 -35.76
N ASP A 31 -11.09 -0.57 -35.77
CA ASP A 31 -11.28 0.56 -34.87
C ASP A 31 -11.66 0.07 -33.47
N PHE A 32 -10.85 0.42 -32.48
CA PHE A 32 -11.15 0.20 -31.07
C PHE A 32 -11.34 1.56 -30.38
N SER A 33 -12.46 1.70 -29.68
CA SER A 33 -12.75 2.89 -28.87
C SER A 33 -11.87 2.94 -27.63
N ALA A 34 -11.72 4.13 -27.05
CA ALA A 34 -11.05 4.29 -25.76
C ALA A 34 -11.78 3.53 -24.66
N VAL A 35 -11.06 2.75 -23.84
CA VAL A 35 -11.63 1.98 -22.73
C VAL A 35 -10.56 1.76 -21.66
N GLY A 36 -10.94 1.68 -20.38
CA GLY A 36 -10.01 1.26 -19.33
C GLY A 36 -8.74 2.12 -19.20
N GLY A 37 -8.75 3.37 -19.68
CA GLY A 37 -7.59 4.28 -19.68
C GLY A 37 -6.64 4.12 -20.87
N THR A 38 -6.96 3.30 -21.87
CA THR A 38 -6.32 3.33 -23.19
C THR A 38 -7.08 4.22 -24.15
N ALA A 39 -6.35 4.97 -24.98
CA ALA A 39 -6.94 5.81 -26.02
C ALA A 39 -7.52 4.97 -27.17
N ALA A 40 -8.42 5.57 -27.94
CA ALA A 40 -8.94 4.95 -29.16
C ALA A 40 -7.79 4.70 -30.14
N MET A 41 -7.78 3.54 -30.79
CA MET A 41 -6.72 3.15 -31.70
C MET A 41 -7.22 2.23 -32.81
N LYS A 42 -6.56 2.33 -33.97
CA LYS A 42 -6.72 1.39 -35.09
C LYS A 42 -5.60 0.37 -35.03
N THR A 43 -5.91 -0.89 -34.73
CA THR A 43 -4.90 -1.95 -34.62
C THR A 43 -5.52 -3.34 -34.84
N SER A 44 -4.70 -4.38 -34.91
CA SER A 44 -5.19 -5.76 -35.00
C SER A 44 -5.73 -6.25 -33.67
N LEU A 45 -6.65 -7.21 -33.68
CA LEU A 45 -7.30 -7.72 -32.46
C LEU A 45 -6.29 -8.28 -31.46
N LEU A 46 -5.31 -9.05 -31.94
CA LEU A 46 -4.26 -9.64 -31.09
C LEU A 46 -3.41 -8.56 -30.42
N ARG A 47 -3.05 -7.50 -31.16
CA ARG A 47 -2.26 -6.40 -30.62
C ARG A 47 -3.07 -5.57 -29.61
N TYR A 48 -4.33 -5.29 -29.91
CA TYR A 48 -5.25 -4.64 -28.97
C TYR A 48 -5.38 -5.43 -27.67
N ALA A 49 -5.59 -6.75 -27.75
CA ALA A 49 -5.72 -7.62 -26.59
C ALA A 49 -4.44 -7.65 -25.73
N ALA A 50 -3.27 -7.69 -26.37
CA ALA A 50 -1.97 -7.64 -25.69
C ALA A 50 -1.75 -6.29 -24.98
N ASP A 51 -2.01 -5.18 -25.67
CA ASP A 51 -1.85 -3.83 -25.11
C ASP A 51 -2.84 -3.60 -23.95
N PHE A 52 -4.11 -3.98 -24.13
CA PHE A 52 -5.15 -3.87 -23.09
C PHE A 52 -4.79 -4.69 -21.84
N SER A 53 -4.40 -5.96 -22.00
CA SER A 53 -3.98 -6.82 -20.89
C SER A 53 -2.73 -6.26 -20.20
N GLY A 54 -1.78 -5.73 -20.98
CA GLY A 54 -0.60 -5.05 -20.43
C GLY A 54 -0.94 -3.81 -19.61
N THR A 55 -1.97 -3.05 -20.01
CA THR A 55 -2.41 -1.88 -19.23
C THR A 55 -3.04 -2.27 -17.90
N ILE A 56 -3.84 -3.34 -17.88
CA ILE A 56 -4.43 -3.89 -16.65
C ILE A 56 -3.32 -4.39 -15.73
N ALA A 57 -2.36 -5.16 -16.26
CA ALA A 57 -1.23 -5.67 -15.49
C ALA A 57 -0.41 -4.54 -14.85
N ARG A 58 -0.10 -3.47 -15.60
CA ARG A 58 0.61 -2.30 -15.05
C ARG A 58 -0.18 -1.61 -13.94
N LYS A 59 -1.50 -1.48 -14.09
CA LYS A 59 -2.37 -0.90 -13.05
C LYS A 59 -2.40 -1.78 -11.79
N ALA A 60 -2.49 -3.09 -11.95
CA ALA A 60 -2.45 -4.04 -10.85
C ALA A 60 -1.11 -3.95 -10.10
N ALA A 61 0.02 -4.00 -10.81
CA ALA A 61 1.35 -3.88 -10.21
C ALA A 61 1.55 -2.53 -9.48
N ALA A 62 1.04 -1.43 -10.04
CA ALA A 62 1.10 -0.12 -9.38
C ALA A 62 0.23 -0.07 -8.12
N ALA A 63 -0.93 -0.75 -8.11
CA ALA A 63 -1.79 -0.84 -6.94
C ALA A 63 -1.16 -1.70 -5.83
N GLU A 64 -0.54 -2.81 -6.20
CA GLU A 64 0.21 -3.69 -5.28
C GLU A 64 1.38 -2.94 -4.62
N SER A 65 2.22 -2.28 -5.42
CA SER A 65 3.32 -1.46 -4.89
C SER A 65 2.84 -0.34 -3.95
N ARG A 66 1.69 0.29 -4.23
CA ARG A 66 1.11 1.30 -3.34
C ARG A 66 0.59 0.70 -2.04
N LYS A 67 0.02 -0.50 -2.09
CA LYS A 67 -0.41 -1.23 -0.90
C LYS A 67 0.78 -1.55 -0.01
N ASP A 68 1.84 -2.11 -0.57
CA ASP A 68 3.05 -2.48 0.18
C ASP A 68 3.72 -1.24 0.81
N ALA A 69 3.77 -0.13 0.08
CA ALA A 69 4.29 1.13 0.61
C ALA A 69 3.41 1.66 1.77
N ALA A 70 2.08 1.59 1.63
CA ALA A 70 1.16 2.01 2.70
C ALA A 70 1.28 1.12 3.94
N GLU A 71 1.47 -0.19 3.76
CA GLU A 71 1.69 -1.14 4.85
C GLU A 71 3.01 -0.87 5.58
N ALA A 72 4.10 -0.62 4.84
CA ALA A 72 5.37 -0.22 5.43
C ALA A 72 5.26 1.08 6.26
N VAL A 73 4.55 2.09 5.73
CA VAL A 73 4.30 3.34 6.48
C VAL A 73 3.44 3.08 7.72
N ALA A 74 2.42 2.22 7.63
CA ALA A 74 1.59 1.89 8.78
C ALA A 74 2.40 1.21 9.90
N ILE A 75 3.28 0.28 9.55
CA ILE A 75 4.19 -0.40 10.50
C ILE A 75 5.16 0.60 11.14
N GLU A 76 5.75 1.48 10.34
CA GLU A 76 6.67 2.52 10.83
C GLU A 76 5.97 3.44 11.82
N VAL A 77 4.78 3.93 11.49
CA VAL A 77 3.99 4.79 12.38
C VAL A 77 3.60 4.06 13.66
N ASP A 78 3.20 2.79 13.59
CA ASP A 78 2.88 2.01 14.78
C ASP A 78 4.10 1.79 15.67
N THR A 79 5.27 1.53 15.05
CA THR A 79 6.56 1.41 15.77
C THR A 79 6.95 2.71 16.45
N GLN A 80 6.82 3.85 15.77
CA GLN A 80 7.08 5.17 16.37
C GLN A 80 6.09 5.48 17.49
N ARG A 81 4.81 5.13 17.31
CA ARG A 81 3.81 5.30 18.36
C ARG A 81 4.15 4.46 19.59
N GLN A 82 4.54 3.19 19.40
CA GLN A 82 5.02 2.33 20.48
C GLN A 82 6.32 2.83 21.12
N ALA A 83 7.21 3.48 20.39
CA ALA A 83 8.43 4.06 20.95
C ALA A 83 8.15 5.31 21.81
N GLN A 84 7.14 6.10 21.45
CA GLN A 84 6.74 7.29 22.21
C GLN A 84 5.82 6.93 23.40
N GLU A 85 4.92 5.96 23.22
CA GLU A 85 4.01 5.44 24.26
C GLU A 85 4.71 4.40 25.16
N GLY A 86 5.83 3.84 24.70
CA GLY A 86 6.63 2.84 25.39
C GLY A 86 7.39 3.48 26.53
N VAL A 87 6.83 3.38 27.73
CA VAL A 87 7.56 3.70 28.96
C VAL A 87 8.59 2.60 29.19
N ASN A 88 9.85 2.98 29.32
CA ASN A 88 10.89 2.03 29.66
C ASN A 88 10.69 1.62 31.13
N LEU A 89 10.11 0.44 31.36
CA LEU A 89 9.83 -0.09 32.71
C LEU A 89 11.07 -0.10 33.60
N ASP A 90 12.28 -0.27 33.04
CA ASP A 90 13.51 -0.22 33.81
C ASP A 90 13.85 1.22 34.24
N GLU A 91 13.64 2.21 33.37
CA GLU A 91 13.76 3.63 33.76
C GLU A 91 12.69 4.03 34.78
N GLU A 92 11.47 3.54 34.62
CA GLU A 92 10.39 3.82 35.57
C GLU A 92 10.65 3.15 36.93
N LEU A 93 11.22 1.95 36.96
CA LEU A 93 11.68 1.28 38.18
C LEU A 93 12.85 2.00 38.85
N ILE A 94 13.80 2.51 38.08
CA ILE A 94 14.90 3.34 38.60
C ILE A 94 14.32 4.63 39.21
N ASN A 95 13.46 5.34 38.48
CA ASN A 95 12.81 6.56 38.96
C ASN A 95 11.99 6.30 40.23
N LEU A 96 11.24 5.21 40.26
CA LEU A 96 10.46 4.78 41.41
C LEU A 96 11.35 4.47 42.61
N THR A 97 12.48 3.80 42.41
CA THR A 97 13.48 3.56 43.47
C THR A 97 14.10 4.86 43.96
N THR A 98 14.42 5.79 43.07
CA THR A 98 14.93 7.13 43.42
C THR A 98 13.90 7.90 44.24
N TYR A 99 12.63 7.90 43.85
CA TYR A 99 11.55 8.54 44.61
C TYR A 99 11.38 7.91 45.99
N GLN A 100 11.46 6.58 46.10
CA GLN A 100 11.43 5.89 47.40
C GLN A 100 12.62 6.28 48.29
N GLN A 101 13.82 6.38 47.74
CA GLN A 101 15.01 6.82 48.49
C GLN A 101 14.87 8.27 48.95
N ALA A 102 14.43 9.17 48.05
CA ALA A 102 14.20 10.58 48.36
C ALA A 102 13.12 10.75 49.44
N PHE A 103 12.04 9.95 49.39
CA PHE A 103 11.00 9.94 50.42
C PHE A 103 11.55 9.49 51.79
N ASN A 104 12.31 8.40 51.83
CA ASN A 104 12.94 7.93 53.06
C ASN A 104 13.94 8.95 53.64
N ALA A 105 14.72 9.61 52.77
CA ALA A 105 15.62 10.68 53.18
C ALA A 105 14.86 11.88 53.75
N SER A 106 13.75 12.27 53.11
CA SER A 106 12.86 13.34 53.57
C SER A 106 12.22 13.00 54.93
N ALA A 107 11.82 11.75 55.13
CA ALA A 107 11.28 11.29 56.41
C ALA A 107 12.32 11.39 57.55
N ARG A 108 13.58 11.04 57.28
CA ARG A 108 14.68 11.21 58.24
C ARG A 108 14.96 12.68 58.55
N LEU A 109 14.90 13.56 57.55
CA LEU A 109 15.03 15.00 57.76
C LEU A 109 13.91 15.56 58.64
N ILE A 110 12.67 15.11 58.45
CA ILE A 110 11.54 15.49 59.30
C ILE A 110 11.78 15.04 60.74
N GLN A 111 12.26 13.80 60.94
CA GLN A 111 12.58 13.30 62.28
C GLN A 111 13.68 14.13 62.94
N ALA A 112 14.78 14.41 62.24
CA ALA A 112 15.84 15.26 62.75
C ALA A 112 15.35 16.66 63.11
N THR A 113 14.46 17.23 62.28
CA THR A 113 13.85 18.54 62.55
C THR A 113 12.96 18.51 63.79
N LYS A 114 12.18 17.43 63.97
CA LYS A 114 11.38 17.21 65.17
C LYS A 114 12.25 17.13 66.42
N ASP A 115 13.33 16.34 66.37
CA ASP A 115 14.24 16.19 67.50
C ASP A 115 14.91 17.54 67.87
N MET A 116 15.28 18.35 66.86
CA MET A 116 15.78 19.71 67.09
C MET A 116 14.74 20.63 67.73
N PHE A 117 13.47 20.55 67.31
CA PHE A 117 12.37 21.28 67.95
C PHE A 117 12.20 20.85 69.41
N ASP A 118 12.14 19.55 69.67
CA ASP A 118 11.95 19.00 71.02
C ASP A 118 13.07 19.46 71.99
N VAL A 119 14.34 19.52 71.53
CA VAL A 119 15.46 20.07 72.31
C VAL A 119 15.28 21.56 72.63
N LEU A 120 14.85 22.37 71.66
CA LEU A 120 14.64 23.81 71.86
C LEU A 120 13.51 24.09 72.86
N THR A 121 12.40 23.35 72.79
CA THR A 121 11.27 23.51 73.72
C THR A 121 11.55 22.99 75.13
N ASN A 122 12.42 22.00 75.32
CA ASN A 122 12.79 21.50 76.65
C ASN A 122 13.85 22.36 77.37
N MET A 123 14.44 23.35 76.70
CA MET A 123 15.38 24.31 77.30
C MET A 123 14.68 25.50 78.00
N ILE A 124 13.38 25.67 77.78
CA ILE A 124 12.53 26.70 78.40
C ILE A 124 11.72 26.03 79.51
#